data_AF-A0A7H4MWE6-F1
#
_entry.id   AF-A0A7H4MWE6-F1
#
_cell.length_a   1.000
_cell.length_b   1.000
_cell.length_c   1.000
_cell.angle_alpha   90.00
_cell.angle_beta   90.00
_cell.angle_gamma   90.00
#
_symmetry.space_group_name_H-M   'P 1'
#
loop_
_entity.id
_entity.type
_entity.pdbx_description
1 polymer ?
#
loop_
_entity_poly.entity_id
_entity_poly.type
_entity_poly.pdbx_seq_one_letter_code
_entity_poly.pdbx_strand_id
1 'polypeptide(L)'
;MKETLPIIYTPTVGEACEHFSEIYRRGRGLFISWPNRHNIDEMLQGFSRNDINVIVVTDGERILGLGDQGIGGMGIPIGKLSLYTACGGIHPASTLPIMLDVGTNNAQHLEDPLYMGWRHPRISDEQYMEFMDMFVHAITQRWPNVLLQFEDFAQKNATRLLNRYRHQLCCFNDDIQGTAAVTSGTLIAAAAAAGTRIRDQRVVFLGSGSAGCGIAEKSLR
;
A
#
# COMPACT_ATOMS: atom_id res chain seq x y z
N MET A 1 20.21 3.26 -10.79
CA MET A 1 19.13 2.46 -10.16
C MET A 1 19.64 1.36 -9.26
N LYS A 2 20.53 0.45 -9.69
CA LYS A 2 20.97 -0.68 -8.84
C LYS A 2 21.54 -0.27 -7.48
N GLU A 3 22.31 0.82 -7.41
CA GLU A 3 22.91 1.31 -6.16
C GLU A 3 21.93 2.13 -5.30
N THR A 4 20.98 2.84 -5.93
CA THR A 4 20.05 3.74 -5.24
C THR A 4 18.76 3.05 -4.81
N LEU A 5 18.35 1.99 -5.50
CA LEU A 5 17.11 1.26 -5.22
C LEU A 5 17.03 0.72 -3.78
N PRO A 6 18.09 0.10 -3.21
CA PRO A 6 18.06 -0.39 -1.84
C PRO A 6 17.96 0.71 -0.78
N ILE A 7 18.33 1.96 -1.14
CA ILE A 7 18.29 3.13 -0.26
C ILE A 7 16.89 3.76 -0.26
N ILE A 8 16.27 3.88 -1.44
CA ILE A 8 14.96 4.53 -1.60
C ILE A 8 13.78 3.58 -1.36
N TYR A 9 14.03 2.27 -1.31
CA TYR A 9 13.03 1.24 -1.13
C TYR A 9 13.55 0.16 -0.16
N THR A 10 13.07 -1.08 -0.26
CA THR A 10 13.51 -2.19 0.58
C THR A 10 15.03 -2.44 0.41
N PRO A 11 15.80 -2.60 1.50
CA PRO A 11 15.36 -2.70 2.91
C PRO A 11 15.26 -1.37 3.67
N THR A 12 15.97 -0.31 3.26
CA THR A 12 16.13 0.93 4.05
C THR A 12 14.81 1.66 4.31
N VAL A 13 13.82 1.55 3.42
CA VAL A 13 12.50 2.15 3.65
C VAL A 13 11.80 1.56 4.87
N GLY A 14 12.08 0.30 5.23
CA GLY A 14 11.50 -0.34 6.42
C GLY A 14 11.99 0.32 7.70
N GLU A 15 13.31 0.48 7.84
CA GLU A 15 13.94 1.19 8.96
C GLU A 15 13.44 2.65 9.06
N ALA A 16 13.27 3.32 7.91
CA ALA A 16 12.70 4.66 7.87
C ALA A 16 11.23 4.71 8.33
N CYS A 17 10.46 3.63 8.18
CA CYS A 17 9.08 3.55 8.68
C CYS A 17 9.05 3.38 10.21
N GLU A 18 9.96 2.57 10.78
CA GLU A 18 10.06 2.38 12.23
C GLU A 18 10.45 3.69 12.94
N HIS A 19 11.41 4.41 12.38
CA HIS A 19 11.92 5.67 12.95
C HIS A 19 11.23 6.92 12.39
N PHE A 20 10.10 6.78 11.70
CA PHE A 20 9.48 7.86 10.92
C PHE A 20 9.25 9.14 11.73
N SER A 21 8.72 8.99 12.95
CA SER A 21 8.41 10.11 13.85
C SER A 21 9.65 10.85 14.34
N GLU A 22 10.79 10.15 14.47
CA GLU A 22 12.06 10.73 14.93
C GLU A 22 12.78 11.49 13.80
N ILE A 23 12.72 10.95 12.58
CA ILE A 23 13.46 11.47 11.43
C ILE A 23 12.64 12.46 10.58
N TYR A 24 11.38 12.71 10.94
CA TYR A 24 10.47 13.54 10.16
C TYR A 24 11.00 14.97 9.98
N ARG A 25 11.13 15.40 8.72
CA ARG A 25 11.60 16.76 8.38
C ARG A 25 10.56 17.63 7.68
N ARG A 26 9.83 17.06 6.73
CA ARG A 26 8.82 17.76 5.91
C ARG A 26 7.73 16.79 5.50
N GLY A 27 6.49 17.27 5.47
CA GLY A 27 5.34 16.48 5.00
C GLY A 27 5.43 16.20 3.52
N ARG A 28 5.48 14.93 3.16
CA ARG A 28 5.32 14.45 1.78
C ARG A 28 4.15 13.47 1.76
N GLY A 29 3.19 13.71 0.87
CA GLY A 29 1.94 12.95 0.81
C GLY A 29 0.83 13.58 1.65
N LEU A 30 -0.31 12.89 1.67
CA LEU A 30 -1.50 13.28 2.39
C LEU A 30 -1.78 12.29 3.52
N PHE A 31 -2.01 12.81 4.72
CA PHE A 31 -2.41 12.02 5.88
C PHE A 31 -3.88 12.26 6.14
N ILE A 32 -4.69 11.20 6.10
CA ILE A 32 -6.12 11.26 6.38
C ILE A 32 -6.38 10.40 7.60
N SER A 33 -6.73 11.02 8.72
CA SER A 33 -7.01 10.29 9.95
C SER A 33 -8.51 10.09 10.14
N TRP A 34 -8.89 9.05 10.89
CA TRP A 34 -10.30 8.78 11.23
C TRP A 34 -11.04 9.98 11.87
N PRO A 35 -10.42 10.75 12.79
CA PRO A 35 -11.04 11.99 13.29
C PRO A 35 -11.41 13.00 12.19
N ASN A 36 -10.66 13.01 11.07
CA ASN A 36 -10.87 13.92 9.93
C ASN A 36 -11.74 13.31 8.81
N ARG A 37 -12.39 12.16 9.02
CA ARG A 37 -13.15 11.45 7.97
C ARG A 37 -14.23 12.27 7.26
N HIS A 38 -14.82 13.26 7.93
CA HIS A 38 -15.85 14.12 7.34
C HIS A 38 -15.29 15.28 6.51
N ASN A 39 -13.96 15.47 6.53
CA ASN A 39 -13.27 16.56 5.85
C ASN A 39 -12.41 16.06 4.68
N ILE A 40 -12.57 14.80 4.25
CA ILE A 40 -11.73 14.19 3.21
C ILE A 40 -11.77 15.03 1.93
N ASP A 41 -12.96 15.48 1.50
CA ASP A 41 -13.10 16.30 0.29
C ASP A 41 -12.29 17.60 0.37
N GLU A 42 -12.32 18.31 1.50
CA GLU A 42 -11.55 19.53 1.73
C GLU A 42 -10.04 19.25 1.72
N MET A 43 -9.62 18.15 2.34
CA MET A 43 -8.21 17.73 2.37
C MET A 43 -7.68 17.41 0.97
N LEU A 44 -8.51 16.80 0.12
CA LEU A 44 -8.17 16.53 -1.29
C LEU A 44 -8.16 17.81 -2.14
N GLN A 45 -9.05 18.76 -1.86
CA GLN A 45 -9.07 20.07 -2.53
C GLN A 45 -7.83 20.92 -2.20
N GLY A 46 -7.22 20.72 -1.03
CA GLY A 46 -5.95 21.36 -0.65
C GLY A 46 -4.78 21.04 -1.58
N PHE A 47 -4.88 19.99 -2.40
CA PHE A 47 -3.91 19.71 -3.45
C PHE A 47 -4.18 20.57 -4.69
N SER A 48 -3.27 21.49 -4.98
CA SER A 48 -3.34 22.43 -6.11
C SER A 48 -3.29 21.78 -7.50
N ARG A 49 -3.00 20.47 -7.58
CA ARG A 49 -2.90 19.73 -8.83
C ARG A 49 -4.16 18.91 -9.08
N ASN A 50 -4.79 19.18 -10.22
CA ASN A 50 -6.01 18.47 -10.63
C ASN A 50 -5.71 17.12 -11.31
N ASP A 51 -4.49 16.88 -11.78
CA ASP A 51 -4.17 15.72 -12.62
C ASP A 51 -3.37 14.65 -11.84
N ILE A 52 -4.01 14.05 -10.84
CA ILE A 52 -3.45 12.87 -10.15
C ILE A 52 -3.85 11.61 -10.91
N ASN A 53 -2.86 10.85 -11.36
CA ASN A 53 -3.05 9.62 -12.14
C ASN A 53 -2.80 8.36 -11.31
N VAL A 54 -1.92 8.42 -10.30
CA VAL A 54 -1.57 7.26 -9.47
C VAL A 54 -1.57 7.65 -8.00
N ILE A 55 -2.33 6.91 -7.20
CA ILE A 55 -2.31 6.95 -5.74
C ILE A 55 -1.79 5.62 -5.24
N VAL A 56 -0.83 5.67 -4.33
CA VAL A 56 -0.48 4.53 -3.49
C VAL A 56 -0.96 4.86 -2.08
N VAL A 57 -1.77 3.98 -1.51
CA VAL A 57 -2.36 4.16 -0.19
C VAL A 57 -2.02 2.99 0.72
N THR A 58 -1.78 3.28 1.99
CA THR A 58 -1.61 2.29 3.06
C THR A 58 -2.27 2.78 4.35
N ASP A 59 -2.61 1.85 5.24
CA ASP A 59 -3.01 2.13 6.64
C ASP A 59 -1.92 1.73 7.66
N GLY A 60 -0.77 1.25 7.17
CA GLY A 60 0.39 0.93 7.99
C GLY A 60 0.27 -0.30 8.87
N GLU A 61 -0.77 -1.13 8.72
CA GLU A 61 -1.00 -2.26 9.62
C GLU A 61 -0.03 -3.43 9.37
N ARG A 62 0.49 -3.56 8.16
CA ARG A 62 1.36 -4.67 7.77
C ARG A 62 2.51 -4.19 6.88
N ILE A 63 3.32 -3.28 7.41
CA ILE A 63 4.49 -2.77 6.69
C ILE A 63 5.51 -3.90 6.50
N LEU A 64 5.64 -4.39 5.27
CA LEU A 64 6.56 -5.48 4.91
C LEU A 64 6.47 -6.68 5.89
N GLY A 65 7.55 -6.95 6.63
CA GLY A 65 7.62 -7.93 7.72
C GLY A 65 7.68 -7.31 9.13
N LEU A 66 7.50 -5.99 9.24
CA LEU A 66 7.65 -5.20 10.47
C LEU A 66 6.33 -5.04 11.24
N GLY A 67 5.21 -5.46 10.65
CA GLY A 67 3.89 -5.40 11.28
C GLY A 67 3.30 -3.99 11.29
N ASP A 68 2.60 -3.66 12.37
CA ASP A 68 1.87 -2.40 12.51
C ASP A 68 2.83 -1.27 12.87
N GLN A 69 3.02 -0.34 11.94
CA GLN A 69 3.87 0.84 12.10
C GLN A 69 3.05 2.14 12.16
N GLY A 70 1.72 2.04 12.23
CA GLY A 70 0.82 3.19 12.25
C GLY A 70 1.18 4.19 11.16
N ILE A 71 1.18 5.49 11.50
CA ILE A 71 1.48 6.60 10.57
C ILE A 71 2.85 6.48 9.86
N GLY A 72 3.80 5.75 10.47
CA GLY A 72 5.14 5.54 9.91
C GLY A 72 5.14 4.80 8.58
N GLY A 73 4.05 4.07 8.28
CA GLY A 73 3.82 3.41 7.00
C GLY A 73 3.84 4.34 5.78
N MET A 74 3.72 5.66 5.95
CA MET A 74 3.81 6.64 4.85
C MET A 74 5.10 6.52 4.01
N GLY A 75 6.19 6.01 4.59
CA GLY A 75 7.43 5.75 3.84
C GLY A 75 7.22 4.82 2.63
N ILE A 76 6.30 3.87 2.73
CA ILE A 76 6.03 2.88 1.69
C ILE A 76 5.38 3.50 0.44
N PRO A 77 4.24 4.22 0.51
CA PRO A 77 3.70 4.96 -0.62
C PRO A 77 4.70 5.91 -1.29
N ILE A 78 5.50 6.62 -0.50
CA ILE A 78 6.54 7.53 -1.02
C ILE A 78 7.58 6.76 -1.83
N GLY A 79 8.08 5.64 -1.30
CA GLY A 79 9.05 4.77 -1.96
C GLY A 79 8.48 4.20 -3.25
N LYS A 80 7.28 3.61 -3.20
CA LYS A 80 6.59 3.04 -4.38
C LYS A 80 6.41 4.06 -5.49
N LEU A 81 5.91 5.26 -5.18
CA LEU A 81 5.69 6.29 -6.21
C LEU A 81 6.99 6.82 -6.81
N SER A 82 8.09 6.78 -6.05
CA SER A 82 9.42 7.04 -6.60
C SER A 82 9.83 5.96 -7.62
N LEU A 83 9.43 4.69 -7.43
CA LEU A 83 9.61 3.63 -8.42
C LEU A 83 8.67 3.76 -9.62
N TYR A 84 7.42 4.19 -9.43
CA TYR A 84 6.53 4.53 -10.55
C TYR A 84 7.16 5.57 -11.47
N THR A 85 7.83 6.57 -10.89
CA THR A 85 8.54 7.58 -11.65
C THR A 85 9.78 7.00 -12.31
N ALA A 86 10.66 6.36 -11.54
CA ALA A 86 11.96 5.90 -12.02
C ALA A 86 11.84 4.75 -13.04
N CYS A 87 10.97 3.77 -12.78
CA CYS A 87 10.83 2.56 -13.58
C CYS A 87 9.68 2.64 -14.59
N GLY A 88 8.56 3.27 -14.20
CA GLY A 88 7.35 3.35 -15.02
C GLY A 88 7.23 4.62 -15.85
N GLY A 89 8.14 5.60 -15.68
CA GLY A 89 8.09 6.88 -16.39
C GLY A 89 6.88 7.76 -16.03
N ILE A 90 6.19 7.47 -14.93
CA ILE A 90 5.06 8.29 -14.47
C ILE A 90 5.59 9.62 -13.94
N HIS A 91 5.00 10.73 -14.40
CA HIS A 91 5.44 12.04 -13.95
C HIS A 91 5.24 12.18 -12.43
N PRO A 92 6.24 12.59 -11.64
CA PRO A 92 6.14 12.57 -10.17
C PRO A 92 5.03 13.48 -9.66
N ALA A 93 4.71 14.53 -10.40
CA ALA A 93 3.66 15.47 -10.03
C ALA A 93 2.21 14.99 -10.32
N SER A 94 2.04 13.84 -10.98
CA SER A 94 0.76 13.16 -11.13
C SER A 94 0.63 11.96 -10.19
N THR A 95 1.48 11.89 -9.16
CA THR A 95 1.44 10.85 -8.14
C THR A 95 1.13 11.44 -6.77
N LEU A 96 0.37 10.71 -5.95
CA LEU A 96 -0.02 11.14 -4.61
C LEU A 96 0.11 9.99 -3.60
N PRO A 97 1.07 10.03 -2.67
CA PRO A 97 1.13 9.08 -1.56
C PRO A 97 0.09 9.46 -0.50
N ILE A 98 -0.70 8.48 -0.05
CA ILE A 98 -1.73 8.68 0.98
C ILE A 98 -1.50 7.71 2.14
N MET A 99 -1.63 8.23 3.36
CA MET A 99 -1.61 7.47 4.60
C MET A 99 -2.96 7.58 5.30
N LEU A 100 -3.59 6.44 5.58
CA LEU A 100 -4.87 6.35 6.28
C LEU A 100 -4.62 6.03 7.76
N ASP A 101 -4.69 7.05 8.61
CA ASP A 101 -4.42 6.90 10.04
C ASP A 101 -5.70 6.58 10.81
N VAL A 102 -5.95 5.29 10.98
CA VAL A 102 -7.08 4.74 11.73
C VAL A 102 -6.67 4.30 13.15
N GLY A 103 -5.53 4.77 13.64
CA GLY A 103 -4.88 4.30 14.85
C GLY A 103 -3.84 3.20 14.59
N THR A 104 -3.22 2.71 15.66
CA THR A 104 -2.24 1.62 15.62
C THR A 104 -2.40 0.72 16.85
N ASN A 105 -2.21 -0.58 16.66
CA ASN A 105 -2.18 -1.55 17.76
C ASN A 105 -0.75 -1.82 18.26
N ASN A 106 0.24 -1.09 17.76
CA ASN A 106 1.61 -1.18 18.25
C ASN A 106 1.77 -0.39 19.55
N ALA A 107 1.92 -1.10 20.67
CA ALA A 107 2.06 -0.51 22.00
C ALA A 107 3.27 0.44 22.11
N GLN A 108 4.39 0.13 21.43
CA GLN A 108 5.58 0.98 21.48
C GLN A 108 5.30 2.36 20.88
N HIS A 109 4.59 2.40 19.74
CA HIS A 109 4.16 3.66 19.11
C HIS A 109 3.14 4.43 19.95
N LEU A 110 2.22 3.72 20.62
CA LEU A 110 1.25 4.36 21.51
C LEU A 110 1.90 5.00 22.74
N GLU A 111 2.99 4.41 23.24
CA GLU A 111 3.76 4.89 24.39
C GLU A 111 4.83 5.93 24.02
N ASP A 112 5.24 5.99 22.74
CA ASP A 112 6.28 6.90 22.28
C ASP A 112 5.80 8.38 22.31
N PRO A 113 6.45 9.27 23.10
CA PRO A 113 6.14 10.69 23.16
C PRO A 113 6.40 11.42 21.84
N LEU A 114 7.23 10.88 20.95
CA LEU A 114 7.51 11.44 19.64
C LEU A 114 6.54 10.95 18.55
N TYR A 115 5.76 9.90 18.80
CA TYR A 115 4.82 9.35 17.82
C TYR A 115 3.89 10.42 17.26
N MET A 116 3.94 10.59 15.94
CA MET A 116 3.22 11.65 15.23
C MET A 116 1.79 11.27 14.84
N GLY A 117 1.46 9.98 14.91
CA GLY A 117 0.16 9.47 14.50
C GLY A 117 -0.90 9.65 15.57
N TRP A 118 -2.13 9.27 15.23
CA TRP A 118 -3.23 9.26 16.17
C TRP A 118 -2.99 8.19 17.25
N ARG A 119 -2.74 8.65 18.48
CA ARG A 119 -2.52 7.81 19.67
C ARG A 119 -3.82 7.15 20.11
N HIS A 120 -4.27 6.18 19.34
CA HIS A 120 -5.48 5.41 19.57
C HIS A 120 -5.28 4.01 18.98
N PRO A 121 -5.80 2.93 19.62
CA PRO A 121 -5.89 1.62 18.99
C PRO A 121 -6.59 1.67 17.63
N ARG A 122 -6.39 0.68 16.76
CA ARG A 122 -7.13 0.67 15.48
C ARG A 122 -8.64 0.67 15.73
N ILE A 123 -9.38 1.45 14.93
CA ILE A 123 -10.85 1.54 14.99
C ILE A 123 -11.52 0.19 14.71
N SER A 124 -12.83 0.10 15.01
CA SER A 124 -13.59 -1.13 14.76
C SER A 124 -13.72 -1.43 13.25
N ASP A 125 -14.01 -2.69 12.91
CA ASP A 125 -14.20 -3.11 11.51
C ASP A 125 -15.32 -2.36 10.78
N GLU A 126 -16.36 -1.96 11.50
CA GLU A 126 -17.51 -1.22 10.95
C GLU A 126 -17.08 0.20 10.60
N GLN A 127 -16.46 0.89 11.56
CA GLN A 127 -15.89 2.23 11.37
C GLN A 127 -14.85 2.24 10.26
N TYR A 128 -14.00 1.21 10.21
CA TYR A 128 -12.98 1.08 9.18
C TYR A 128 -13.61 0.99 7.78
N MET A 129 -14.66 0.20 7.59
CA MET A 129 -15.30 0.12 6.28
C MET A 129 -16.02 1.41 5.91
N GLU A 130 -16.71 2.05 6.86
CA GLU A 130 -17.31 3.37 6.67
C GLU A 130 -16.24 4.37 6.20
N PHE A 131 -15.09 4.39 6.87
CA PHE A 131 -13.97 5.26 6.51
C PHE A 131 -13.48 5.01 5.08
N MET A 132 -13.28 3.75 4.73
CA MET A 132 -12.78 3.36 3.42
C MET A 132 -13.78 3.71 2.31
N ASP A 133 -15.08 3.57 2.56
CA ASP A 133 -16.13 3.97 1.62
C ASP A 133 -16.12 5.48 1.40
N MET A 134 -16.02 6.27 2.48
CA MET A 134 -15.91 7.73 2.40
C MET A 134 -14.66 8.15 1.62
N PHE A 135 -13.51 7.52 1.89
CA PHE A 135 -12.26 7.77 1.20
C PHE A 135 -12.35 7.45 -0.30
N VAL A 136 -12.82 6.25 -0.66
CA VAL A 136 -12.94 5.84 -2.07
C VAL A 136 -13.95 6.73 -2.80
N HIS A 137 -15.06 7.11 -2.16
CA HIS A 137 -16.01 8.04 -2.73
C HIS A 137 -15.36 9.40 -3.03
N ALA A 138 -14.68 10.02 -2.06
CA ALA A 138 -14.04 11.31 -2.25
C ALA A 138 -12.97 11.27 -3.36
N ILE A 139 -12.16 10.21 -3.41
CA ILE A 139 -11.13 10.02 -4.45
C ILE A 139 -11.77 9.88 -5.84
N THR A 140 -12.81 9.06 -5.98
CA THR A 140 -13.47 8.84 -7.28
C THR A 140 -14.22 10.08 -7.78
N GLN A 141 -14.78 10.87 -6.87
CA GLN A 141 -15.39 12.16 -7.22
C GLN A 141 -14.36 13.18 -7.68
N ARG A 142 -13.19 13.23 -7.03
CA ARG A 142 -12.13 14.18 -7.37
C ARG A 142 -11.34 13.78 -8.62
N TRP A 143 -11.00 12.50 -8.75
CA TRP A 143 -10.19 11.94 -9.82
C TRP A 143 -10.77 10.62 -10.35
N PRO A 144 -11.79 10.66 -11.23
CA PRO A 144 -12.53 9.48 -11.67
C PRO A 144 -11.67 8.40 -12.37
N ASN A 145 -10.56 8.82 -13.00
CA ASN A 145 -9.68 7.94 -13.77
C ASN A 145 -8.38 7.58 -13.04
N VAL A 146 -8.28 7.85 -11.74
CA VAL A 146 -7.07 7.58 -10.96
C VAL A 146 -6.86 6.07 -10.80
N LEU A 147 -5.60 5.64 -10.88
CA LEU A 147 -5.17 4.32 -10.43
C LEU A 147 -4.96 4.35 -8.91
N LEU A 148 -5.74 3.55 -8.18
CA LEU A 148 -5.56 3.37 -6.74
C LEU A 148 -4.86 2.03 -6.44
N GLN A 149 -3.63 2.09 -5.95
CA GLN A 149 -2.89 0.94 -5.45
C GLN A 149 -3.01 0.85 -3.92
N PHE A 150 -3.55 -0.26 -3.44
CA PHE A 150 -3.51 -0.63 -2.03
C PHE A 150 -2.18 -1.32 -1.70
N GLU A 151 -1.52 -0.90 -0.63
CA GLU A 151 -0.22 -1.42 -0.19
C GLU A 151 -0.20 -1.68 1.32
N ASP A 152 0.40 -2.78 1.75
CA ASP A 152 0.75 -3.08 3.14
C ASP A 152 -0.44 -3.06 4.14
N PHE A 153 -1.62 -3.41 3.65
CA PHE A 153 -2.81 -3.65 4.48
C PHE A 153 -2.74 -5.03 5.15
N ALA A 154 -3.31 -5.16 6.36
CA ALA A 154 -3.47 -6.47 6.97
C ALA A 154 -4.26 -7.43 6.07
N GLN A 155 -3.92 -8.72 6.12
CA GLN A 155 -4.46 -9.74 5.21
C GLN A 155 -6.00 -9.77 5.16
N LYS A 156 -6.64 -9.62 6.33
CA LYS A 156 -8.10 -9.51 6.49
C LYS A 156 -8.68 -8.38 5.64
N ASN A 157 -8.04 -7.22 5.68
CA ASN A 157 -8.51 -6.01 5.01
C ASN A 157 -8.11 -5.99 3.54
N ALA A 158 -6.87 -6.38 3.19
CA ALA A 158 -6.36 -6.35 1.82
C ALA A 158 -7.31 -7.05 0.82
N THR A 159 -7.74 -8.28 1.13
CA THR A 159 -8.65 -9.05 0.26
C THR A 159 -10.06 -8.46 0.25
N ARG A 160 -10.55 -8.01 1.41
CA ARG A 160 -11.89 -7.42 1.58
C ARG A 160 -12.03 -6.13 0.76
N LEU A 161 -11.05 -5.24 0.86
CA LEU A 161 -11.02 -3.97 0.14
C LEU A 161 -10.89 -4.18 -1.37
N LEU A 162 -9.97 -5.06 -1.80
CA LEU A 162 -9.80 -5.38 -3.21
C LEU A 162 -11.10 -5.88 -3.83
N ASN A 163 -11.77 -6.85 -3.21
CA ASN A 163 -13.00 -7.41 -3.73
C ASN A 163 -14.15 -6.40 -3.75
N ARG A 164 -14.20 -5.48 -2.77
CA ARG A 164 -15.23 -4.45 -2.70
C ARG A 164 -15.08 -3.41 -3.81
N TYR A 165 -13.86 -2.94 -4.07
CA TYR A 165 -13.65 -1.74 -4.89
C TYR A 165 -13.19 -2.00 -6.33
N ARG A 166 -12.67 -3.20 -6.66
CA ARG A 166 -12.15 -3.53 -8.01
C ARG A 166 -13.11 -3.34 -9.19
N HIS A 167 -14.41 -3.18 -8.92
CA HIS A 167 -15.44 -2.93 -9.92
C HIS A 167 -16.01 -1.51 -9.86
N GLN A 168 -15.56 -0.69 -8.92
CA GLN A 168 -16.00 0.69 -8.69
C GLN A 168 -15.00 1.72 -9.21
N LEU A 169 -13.70 1.41 -9.13
CA LEU A 169 -12.63 2.25 -9.68
C LEU A 169 -11.47 1.40 -10.19
N CYS A 170 -10.54 2.03 -10.90
CA CYS A 170 -9.30 1.40 -11.32
C CYS A 170 -8.39 1.17 -10.11
N CYS A 171 -8.48 -0.01 -9.48
CA CYS A 171 -7.65 -0.34 -8.33
C CYS A 171 -7.09 -1.76 -8.36
N PHE A 172 -5.98 -1.95 -7.65
CA PHE A 172 -5.38 -3.25 -7.40
C PHE A 172 -4.65 -3.23 -6.05
N ASN A 173 -4.29 -4.42 -5.55
CA ASN A 173 -3.43 -4.57 -4.38
C ASN A 173 -2.11 -5.21 -4.80
N ASP A 174 -0.98 -4.55 -4.54
CA ASP A 174 0.34 -5.01 -5.01
C ASP A 174 0.80 -6.28 -4.26
N ASP A 175 0.53 -6.37 -2.96
CA ASP A 175 0.87 -7.53 -2.14
C ASP A 175 0.24 -8.83 -2.65
N ILE A 176 -1.01 -8.75 -3.11
CA ILE A 176 -1.77 -9.88 -3.66
C ILE A 176 -1.44 -10.06 -5.14
N GLN A 177 -1.70 -9.04 -5.96
CA GLN A 177 -1.72 -9.18 -7.41
C GLN A 177 -0.34 -8.93 -8.04
N GLY A 178 0.42 -7.97 -7.53
CA GLY A 178 1.77 -7.65 -7.99
C GLY A 178 2.74 -8.79 -7.68
N THR A 179 2.75 -9.26 -6.43
CA THR A 179 3.55 -10.44 -6.02
C THR A 179 3.17 -11.68 -6.84
N ALA A 180 1.88 -11.93 -7.05
CA ALA A 180 1.44 -13.03 -7.88
C ALA A 180 1.95 -12.95 -9.33
N ALA A 181 1.94 -11.75 -9.92
CA ALA A 181 2.40 -11.53 -11.29
C ALA A 181 3.91 -11.79 -11.45
N VAL A 182 4.74 -11.22 -10.56
CA VAL A 182 6.20 -11.40 -10.65
C VAL A 182 6.61 -12.84 -10.37
N THR A 183 5.99 -13.51 -9.41
CA THR A 183 6.27 -14.92 -9.11
C THR A 183 5.84 -15.82 -10.27
N SER A 184 4.63 -15.63 -10.81
CA SER A 184 4.14 -16.44 -11.94
C SER A 184 5.03 -16.27 -13.18
N GLY A 185 5.42 -15.02 -13.50
CA GLY A 185 6.35 -14.75 -14.61
C GLY A 185 7.71 -15.44 -14.42
N THR A 186 8.22 -15.42 -13.19
CA THR A 186 9.48 -16.10 -12.83
C THR A 186 9.36 -17.62 -12.97
N LEU A 187 8.26 -18.21 -12.52
CA LEU A 187 8.01 -19.65 -12.64
C LEU A 187 7.88 -20.10 -14.09
N ILE A 188 7.24 -19.30 -14.95
CA ILE A 188 7.16 -19.56 -16.40
C ILE A 188 8.55 -19.56 -17.02
N ALA A 189 9.38 -18.56 -16.70
CA ALA A 189 10.75 -18.47 -17.19
C ALA A 189 11.62 -19.63 -16.70
N ALA A 190 11.48 -20.02 -15.43
CA ALA A 190 12.21 -21.15 -14.84
C ALA A 190 11.82 -22.49 -15.49
N ALA A 191 10.52 -22.72 -15.71
CA ALA A 191 10.04 -23.92 -16.41
C ALA A 191 10.61 -24.01 -17.84
N ALA A 192 10.58 -22.90 -18.57
CA ALA A 192 11.16 -22.80 -19.91
C ALA A 192 12.67 -23.09 -19.92
N ALA A 193 13.42 -22.52 -18.97
CA ALA A 193 14.85 -22.79 -18.81
C ALA A 193 15.15 -24.25 -18.47
N ALA A 194 14.26 -24.92 -17.74
CA ALA A 194 14.34 -26.35 -17.44
C ALA A 194 13.85 -27.26 -18.59
N GLY A 195 13.38 -26.70 -19.71
CA GLY A 195 12.81 -27.47 -20.82
C GLY A 195 11.49 -28.15 -20.49
N THR A 196 10.75 -27.64 -19.50
CA THR A 196 9.47 -28.18 -19.03
C THR A 196 8.35 -27.15 -19.17
N ARG A 197 7.09 -27.54 -18.92
CA ARG A 197 5.97 -26.60 -18.85
C ARG A 197 5.59 -26.37 -17.39
N ILE A 198 5.12 -25.17 -17.08
CA ILE A 198 4.67 -24.83 -15.72
C ILE A 198 3.55 -25.77 -15.24
N ARG A 199 2.66 -26.21 -16.14
CA ARG A 199 1.58 -27.17 -15.84
C ARG A 199 2.07 -28.56 -15.42
N ASP A 200 3.32 -28.90 -15.69
CA ASP A 200 3.93 -30.17 -15.31
C ASP A 200 4.62 -30.08 -13.93
N GLN A 201 4.70 -28.88 -13.34
CA GLN A 201 5.39 -28.63 -12.07
C GLN A 201 4.47 -28.85 -10.87
N ARG A 202 5.06 -29.31 -9.76
CA ARG A 202 4.41 -29.38 -8.45
C ARG A 202 4.97 -28.28 -7.56
N VAL A 203 4.11 -27.36 -7.14
CA VAL A 203 4.49 -26.20 -6.32
C VAL A 203 3.98 -26.38 -4.89
N VAL A 204 4.85 -26.13 -3.92
CA VAL A 204 4.51 -26.11 -2.48
C VAL A 204 4.71 -24.69 -1.98
N PHE A 205 3.71 -24.14 -1.29
CA PHE A 205 3.75 -22.81 -0.71
C PHE A 205 4.07 -22.88 0.78
N LEU A 206 5.11 -22.15 1.21
CA LEU A 206 5.41 -21.92 2.62
C LEU A 206 4.81 -20.58 3.04
N GLY A 207 3.59 -20.61 3.60
CA GLY A 207 2.84 -19.45 4.06
C GLY A 207 1.54 -19.22 3.30
N SER A 208 0.46 -18.94 4.03
CA SER A 208 -0.92 -18.74 3.53
C SER A 208 -1.40 -17.29 3.64
N GLY A 209 -0.46 -16.35 3.56
CA GLY A 209 -0.72 -14.90 3.56
C GLY A 209 -1.28 -14.39 2.23
N SER A 210 -1.48 -13.07 2.12
CA SER A 210 -1.94 -12.38 0.90
C SER A 210 -1.15 -12.79 -0.35
N ALA A 211 0.18 -12.78 -0.25
CA ALA A 211 1.08 -13.19 -1.32
C ALA A 211 0.91 -14.67 -1.70
N GLY A 212 0.94 -15.58 -0.73
CA GLY A 212 0.82 -17.02 -0.98
C GLY A 212 -0.50 -17.39 -1.67
N CYS A 213 -1.61 -16.86 -1.17
CA CYS A 213 -2.93 -17.05 -1.77
C CYS A 213 -3.02 -16.43 -3.17
N GLY A 214 -2.50 -15.20 -3.36
CA GLY A 214 -2.51 -14.53 -4.66
C GLY A 214 -1.72 -15.28 -5.73
N ILE A 215 -0.51 -15.76 -5.39
CA ILE A 215 0.32 -16.54 -6.31
C ILE A 215 -0.38 -17.86 -6.66
N ALA A 216 -0.94 -18.56 -5.66
CA ALA A 216 -1.64 -19.83 -5.88
C ALA A 216 -2.82 -19.65 -6.84
N GLU A 217 -3.66 -18.63 -6.65
CA GLU A 217 -4.80 -18.38 -7.55
C GLU A 217 -4.35 -18.08 -8.99
N LYS A 218 -3.26 -17.34 -9.16
CA LYS A 218 -2.71 -17.02 -10.49
C LYS A 218 -1.98 -18.18 -11.17
N SER A 219 -1.31 -19.04 -10.40
CA SER A 219 -0.52 -20.16 -10.93
C SER A 219 -1.37 -21.39 -11.29
N LEU A 220 -2.61 -21.48 -10.76
CA LEU A 220 -3.54 -22.59 -10.99
C LEU A 220 -4.43 -22.42 -12.24
N ARG A 221 -4.24 -21.35 -13.02
CA ARG A 221 -4.95 -21.10 -14.29
C ARG A 221 -4.01 -21.25 -15.47
#